data_AF-A0A974S8N8-F1
#
_entry.id   AF-A0A974S8N8-F1
#
_cell.length_a   1.000
_cell.length_b   1.000
_cell.length_c   1.000
_cell.angle_alpha   90.00
_cell.angle_beta   90.00
_cell.angle_gamma   90.00
#
_symmetry.space_group_name_H-M   'P 1'
#
loop_
_entity.id
_entity.type
_entity.pdbx_description
1 polymer ?
#
loop_
_entity_poly.entity_id
_entity_poly.type
_entity_poly.pdbx_seq_one_letter_code
_entity_poly.pdbx_strand_id
1 'polypeptide(L)'
;MQASFNDGLTARSAPVELIVEGERLTFDADGQAHVWSLADLQIEDLGERLRLSHPKIGDGRLTVDAAAWRASVGGVRAERRHRSRETRLVVGLAVAGLAIAAVVFIGVPAASGPLARATPPDIEKRMGRNFEGQLSLGFRRCNGEAGQTALATFGHRLQDAADTPFDIRVRAVQAPMANAFALPGGAVMVTDDLIDMAKTPDELSAVIAHEAAHVERRHVMQAVWRSWASAWCWTLLWAAAAGPDSRPCCWRARWPTYGSAAAPNARPTSAASNCWKRAACRPRAWRPSSSASPPRVMDPTPRP
;
A
#
# COMPACT_ATOMS: atom_id res chain seq x y z
N MET A 1 -42.06 -29.52 -28.36
CA MET A 1 -42.34 -28.47 -27.34
C MET A 1 -42.01 -27.10 -27.91
N GLN A 2 -42.77 -26.06 -27.57
CA GLN A 2 -42.52 -24.72 -28.13
C GLN A 2 -41.36 -24.01 -27.43
N ALA A 3 -40.54 -23.33 -28.23
CA ALA A 3 -39.42 -22.52 -27.77
C ALA A 3 -39.23 -21.30 -28.65
N SER A 4 -38.42 -20.35 -28.20
CA SER A 4 -37.93 -19.27 -29.06
C SER A 4 -36.42 -19.39 -29.27
N PHE A 5 -35.99 -19.40 -30.53
CA PHE A 5 -34.59 -19.48 -30.94
C PHE A 5 -34.07 -18.10 -31.35
N ASN A 6 -32.89 -17.77 -30.83
CA ASN A 6 -32.11 -16.61 -31.24
C ASN A 6 -30.78 -17.13 -31.77
N ASP A 7 -30.42 -16.76 -33.00
CA ASP A 7 -29.19 -17.20 -33.68
C ASP A 7 -27.90 -16.59 -33.09
N GLY A 8 -28.02 -15.52 -32.27
CA GLY A 8 -26.89 -14.79 -31.70
C GLY A 8 -26.19 -13.83 -32.69
N LEU A 9 -26.63 -13.81 -33.95
CA LEU A 9 -26.12 -12.94 -35.02
C LEU A 9 -27.09 -11.79 -35.31
N THR A 10 -28.38 -12.02 -35.09
CA THR A 10 -29.46 -11.07 -35.32
C THR A 10 -30.30 -10.90 -34.04
N ALA A 11 -30.96 -9.75 -33.90
CA ALA A 11 -31.86 -9.49 -32.76
C ALA A 11 -33.25 -10.11 -32.94
N ARG A 12 -33.40 -11.11 -33.83
CA ARG A 12 -34.68 -11.76 -34.14
C ARG A 12 -34.85 -13.01 -33.29
N SER A 13 -36.08 -13.23 -32.84
CA SER A 13 -36.48 -14.45 -32.13
C SER A 13 -37.47 -15.22 -32.98
N ALA A 14 -37.08 -16.43 -33.40
CA ALA A 14 -37.90 -17.31 -34.21
C ALA A 14 -38.62 -18.32 -33.30
N PRO A 15 -39.95 -18.47 -33.40
CA PRO A 15 -40.63 -19.56 -32.71
C PRO A 15 -40.22 -20.90 -33.36
N VAL A 16 -39.74 -21.84 -32.55
CA VAL A 16 -39.31 -23.16 -33.02
C VAL A 16 -39.96 -24.26 -32.19
N GLU A 17 -40.14 -25.42 -32.81
CA GLU A 17 -40.54 -26.63 -32.11
C GLU A 17 -39.32 -27.49 -31.81
N LEU A 18 -39.11 -27.78 -30.52
CA LEU A 18 -38.05 -28.67 -30.06
C LEU A 18 -38.59 -30.09 -29.93
N ILE A 19 -37.87 -31.02 -30.52
CA ILE A 19 -38.08 -32.45 -30.37
C ILE A 19 -36.90 -32.99 -29.55
N VAL A 20 -37.20 -33.73 -28.48
CA VAL A 20 -36.19 -34.35 -27.63
C VAL A 20 -36.28 -35.85 -27.81
N GLU A 21 -35.23 -36.44 -28.39
CA GLU A 21 -35.12 -37.88 -28.64
C GLU A 21 -33.84 -38.41 -27.99
N GLY A 22 -34.00 -39.22 -26.94
CA GLY A 22 -32.88 -39.73 -26.15
C GLY A 22 -32.04 -38.59 -25.56
N GLU A 23 -30.76 -38.52 -25.94
CA GLU A 23 -29.81 -37.48 -25.47
C GLU A 23 -29.63 -36.31 -26.45
N ARG A 24 -30.51 -36.19 -27.45
CA ARG A 24 -30.42 -35.15 -28.48
C ARG A 24 -31.66 -34.27 -28.46
N LEU A 25 -31.42 -32.98 -28.65
CA LEU A 25 -32.42 -31.95 -28.85
C LEU A 25 -32.31 -31.48 -30.29
N THR A 26 -33.38 -31.66 -31.06
CA THR A 26 -33.44 -31.29 -32.47
C THR A 26 -34.51 -30.25 -32.70
N PHE A 27 -34.20 -29.25 -33.52
CA PHE A 27 -35.15 -28.21 -33.91
C PHE A 27 -34.81 -27.68 -35.30
N ASP A 28 -35.82 -27.25 -36.03
CA ASP A 28 -35.64 -26.54 -37.30
C ASP A 28 -35.81 -25.03 -37.05
N ALA A 29 -34.84 -24.25 -37.50
CA ALA A 29 -34.91 -22.80 -37.52
C ALA A 29 -34.60 -22.32 -38.93
N ASP A 30 -35.52 -21.58 -39.54
CA ASP A 30 -35.37 -21.02 -40.89
C ASP A 30 -34.96 -22.06 -41.96
N GLY A 31 -35.47 -23.31 -41.85
CA GLY A 31 -35.18 -24.39 -42.79
C GLY A 31 -33.82 -25.08 -42.57
N GLN A 32 -33.14 -24.79 -41.46
CA GLN A 32 -31.93 -25.48 -41.02
C GLN A 32 -32.22 -26.33 -39.79
N ALA A 33 -31.97 -27.63 -39.92
CA ALA A 33 -32.05 -28.56 -38.81
C ALA A 33 -30.82 -28.43 -37.90
N HIS A 34 -31.06 -28.05 -36.65
CA HIS A 34 -30.06 -27.98 -35.59
C HIS A 34 -30.19 -29.19 -34.66
N VAL A 35 -29.05 -29.75 -34.27
CA VAL A 35 -28.96 -30.90 -33.36
C VAL A 35 -28.01 -30.57 -32.22
N TRP A 36 -28.53 -30.43 -31.00
CA TRP A 36 -27.79 -30.13 -29.78
C TRP A 36 -27.77 -31.35 -28.86
N SER A 37 -26.64 -31.64 -28.23
CA SER A 37 -26.56 -32.68 -27.21
C SER A 37 -27.07 -32.16 -25.87
N LEU A 38 -27.91 -32.94 -25.19
CA LEU A 38 -28.36 -32.64 -23.82
C LEU A 38 -27.21 -32.62 -22.80
N ALA A 39 -26.13 -33.36 -23.04
CA ALA A 39 -24.98 -33.42 -22.13
C ALA A 39 -24.11 -32.16 -22.17
N ASP A 40 -24.06 -31.48 -23.33
CA ASP A 40 -23.26 -30.27 -23.54
C ASP A 40 -24.08 -28.98 -23.34
N LEU A 41 -25.37 -29.10 -23.02
CA LEU A 41 -26.30 -27.99 -22.88
C LEU A 41 -26.07 -27.22 -21.57
N GLN A 42 -25.93 -25.90 -21.70
CA GLN A 42 -25.90 -24.99 -20.56
C GLN A 42 -27.30 -24.43 -20.32
N ILE A 43 -27.80 -24.61 -19.10
CA ILE A 43 -29.13 -24.14 -18.70
C ILE A 43 -29.01 -23.00 -17.69
N GLU A 44 -29.53 -21.85 -18.06
CA GLU A 44 -29.73 -20.68 -17.20
C GLU A 44 -31.20 -20.63 -16.75
N ASP A 45 -31.41 -20.60 -15.44
CA ASP A 45 -32.73 -20.61 -14.81
C ASP A 45 -33.20 -19.17 -14.60
N LEU A 46 -34.21 -18.75 -15.37
CA LEU A 46 -34.82 -17.41 -15.29
C LEU A 46 -36.17 -17.45 -14.53
N GLY A 47 -36.43 -18.52 -13.77
CA GLY A 47 -37.68 -18.72 -13.05
C GLY A 47 -38.69 -19.52 -13.87
N GLU A 48 -39.66 -18.84 -14.49
CA GLU A 48 -40.71 -19.48 -15.30
C GLU A 48 -40.19 -19.98 -16.65
N ARG A 49 -39.06 -19.43 -17.12
CA ARG A 49 -38.41 -19.80 -18.38
C ARG A 49 -36.99 -20.27 -18.13
N LEU A 50 -36.52 -21.18 -18.98
CA LEU A 50 -35.13 -21.60 -19.02
C LEU A 50 -34.49 -21.11 -20.31
N ARG A 51 -33.27 -20.61 -20.21
CA ARG A 51 -32.44 -20.31 -21.38
C ARG A 51 -31.41 -21.43 -21.55
N LEU A 52 -31.40 -21.99 -22.74
CA LEU A 52 -30.54 -23.09 -23.15
C LEU A 52 -29.52 -22.57 -24.15
N SER A 53 -28.24 -22.87 -23.95
CA SER A 53 -27.17 -22.52 -24.89
C SER A 53 -26.20 -23.70 -25.08
N HIS A 54 -25.56 -23.76 -26.24
CA HIS A 54 -24.62 -24.82 -26.56
C HIS A 54 -23.22 -24.25 -26.88
N PRO A 55 -22.23 -24.42 -25.98
CA PRO A 55 -20.95 -23.70 -26.05
C PRO A 55 -20.09 -24.02 -27.28
N LYS A 56 -20.36 -25.13 -27.98
CA LYS A 56 -19.60 -25.55 -29.17
C LYS A 56 -20.29 -25.19 -30.51
N ILE A 57 -21.55 -24.74 -30.50
CA ILE A 57 -22.38 -24.55 -31.71
C ILE A 57 -22.72 -23.05 -31.92
N GLY A 58 -21.89 -22.15 -31.38
CA GLY A 58 -22.05 -20.70 -31.53
C GLY A 58 -22.88 -20.05 -30.41
N ASP A 59 -23.28 -18.79 -30.62
CA ASP A 59 -23.99 -17.96 -29.64
C ASP A 59 -25.52 -18.15 -29.64
N GLY A 60 -26.00 -19.21 -30.33
CA GLY A 60 -27.40 -19.56 -30.40
C GLY A 60 -28.01 -19.84 -29.02
N ARG A 61 -29.20 -19.28 -28.76
CA ARG A 61 -29.92 -19.41 -27.49
C ARG A 61 -31.36 -19.83 -27.73
N LEU A 62 -31.79 -20.87 -27.02
CA LEU A 62 -33.18 -21.28 -26.96
C LEU A 62 -33.80 -20.82 -25.64
N THR A 63 -35.00 -20.26 -25.67
CA THR A 63 -35.78 -19.96 -24.46
C THR A 63 -37.01 -20.87 -24.43
N VAL A 64 -37.14 -21.65 -23.36
CA VAL A 64 -38.21 -22.64 -23.18
C VAL A 64 -38.97 -22.36 -21.89
N ASP A 65 -40.22 -22.81 -21.82
CA ASP A 65 -40.96 -22.85 -20.56
C ASP A 65 -40.36 -23.89 -19.61
N ALA A 66 -40.18 -23.52 -18.34
CA ALA A 66 -39.49 -24.36 -17.38
C ALA A 66 -40.31 -25.60 -16.97
N ALA A 67 -41.64 -25.53 -16.97
CA ALA A 67 -42.49 -26.67 -16.67
C ALA A 67 -42.55 -27.64 -17.86
N ALA A 68 -42.71 -27.12 -19.08
CA ALA A 68 -42.69 -27.91 -20.31
C ALA A 68 -41.35 -28.62 -20.54
N TRP A 69 -40.24 -27.95 -20.23
CA TRP A 69 -38.90 -28.55 -20.27
C TRP A 69 -38.76 -29.70 -19.27
N ARG A 70 -39.15 -29.49 -18.01
CA ARG A 70 -39.05 -30.54 -16.99
C ARG A 70 -39.89 -31.77 -17.31
N ALA A 71 -41.06 -31.57 -17.92
CA ALA A 71 -41.95 -32.65 -18.33
C ALA A 71 -41.40 -33.47 -19.51
N SER A 72 -40.65 -32.83 -20.43
CA SER A 72 -40.17 -33.46 -21.66
C SER A 72 -38.82 -34.15 -21.52
N VAL A 73 -37.94 -33.69 -20.63
CA VAL A 73 -36.58 -34.22 -20.50
C VAL A 73 -36.43 -35.20 -19.31
N GLY A 74 -37.53 -35.66 -18.72
CA GLY A 74 -37.55 -36.84 -17.82
C GLY A 74 -36.54 -36.84 -16.67
N GLY A 75 -36.18 -35.67 -16.13
CA GLY A 75 -35.20 -35.56 -15.04
C GLY A 75 -33.72 -35.73 -15.43
N VAL A 76 -33.36 -35.63 -16.73
CA VAL A 76 -31.96 -35.55 -17.15
C VAL A 76 -31.27 -34.45 -16.33
N ARG A 77 -30.21 -34.83 -15.61
CA ARG A 77 -29.36 -33.96 -14.80
C ARG A 77 -28.62 -33.00 -15.72
N ALA A 78 -29.29 -31.96 -16.18
CA ALA A 78 -28.60 -30.79 -16.70
C ALA A 78 -27.79 -30.20 -15.53
N GLU A 79 -26.48 -30.39 -15.57
CA GLU A 79 -25.58 -29.91 -14.53
C GLU A 79 -25.74 -28.39 -14.41
N ARG A 80 -26.22 -27.91 -13.25
CA ARG A 80 -26.16 -26.49 -12.84
C ARG A 80 -24.68 -26.09 -12.72
N ARG A 81 -23.99 -25.88 -13.84
CA ARG A 81 -22.54 -25.63 -13.87
C ARG A 81 -22.18 -24.14 -13.72
N HIS A 82 -23.16 -23.24 -13.73
CA HIS A 82 -22.92 -21.80 -13.73
C HIS A 82 -22.41 -21.24 -12.39
N ARG A 83 -22.91 -21.74 -11.24
CA ARG A 83 -22.53 -21.21 -9.92
C ARG A 83 -21.07 -21.53 -9.53
N SER A 84 -20.48 -22.61 -10.07
CA SER A 84 -19.15 -23.05 -9.64
C SER A 84 -18.01 -22.13 -10.10
N ARG A 85 -18.10 -21.54 -11.30
CA ARG A 85 -17.02 -20.66 -11.82
C ARG A 85 -16.97 -19.32 -11.08
N GLU A 86 -18.11 -18.69 -10.86
CA GLU A 86 -18.19 -17.43 -10.10
C GLU A 86 -17.75 -17.62 -8.65
N THR A 87 -18.22 -18.68 -7.97
CA THR A 87 -17.79 -18.98 -6.60
C THR A 87 -16.28 -19.27 -6.53
N ARG A 88 -15.70 -19.98 -7.50
CA ARG A 88 -14.24 -20.22 -7.54
C ARG A 88 -13.44 -18.94 -7.73
N LEU A 89 -13.91 -18.02 -8.57
CA LEU A 89 -13.27 -16.72 -8.77
C LEU A 89 -13.33 -15.86 -7.51
N VAL A 90 -14.49 -15.76 -6.86
CA VAL A 90 -14.66 -15.00 -5.61
C VAL A 90 -13.78 -15.58 -4.50
N VAL A 91 -13.78 -16.91 -4.33
CA VAL A 91 -12.90 -17.57 -3.35
C VAL A 91 -11.43 -17.34 -3.69
N GLY A 92 -11.05 -17.45 -4.97
CA GLY A 92 -9.68 -17.20 -5.41
C GLY A 92 -9.20 -15.78 -5.09
N LEU A 93 -10.03 -14.77 -5.38
CA LEU A 93 -9.73 -13.37 -5.06
C LEU A 93 -9.67 -13.12 -3.55
N ALA A 94 -10.57 -13.72 -2.77
CA ALA A 94 -10.55 -13.61 -1.31
C ALA A 94 -9.28 -14.22 -0.71
N VAL A 95 -8.86 -15.39 -1.19
CA VAL A 95 -7.62 -16.05 -0.76
C VAL A 95 -6.39 -15.20 -1.14
N ALA A 96 -6.36 -14.66 -2.37
CA ALA A 96 -5.28 -13.77 -2.79
C ALA A 96 -5.21 -12.51 -1.90
N GLY A 97 -6.35 -11.87 -1.63
CA GLY A 97 -6.44 -10.71 -0.74
C GLY A 97 -5.96 -11.00 0.67
N LEU A 98 -6.35 -12.15 1.25
CA LEU A 98 -5.87 -12.61 2.55
C LEU A 98 -4.36 -12.88 2.56
N ALA A 99 -3.82 -13.48 1.51
CA ALA A 99 -2.39 -13.73 1.40
C ALA A 99 -1.59 -12.41 1.35
N ILE A 100 -2.06 -11.42 0.58
CA ILE A 100 -1.45 -10.08 0.53
C ILE A 100 -1.52 -9.41 1.91
N ALA A 101 -2.67 -9.46 2.58
CA ALA A 101 -2.81 -8.91 3.92
C ALA A 101 -1.84 -9.59 4.90
N ALA A 102 -1.70 -10.91 4.87
CA ALA A 102 -0.74 -11.63 5.70
C ALA A 102 0.71 -11.19 5.42
N VAL A 103 1.10 -10.99 4.16
CA VAL A 103 2.42 -10.46 3.81
C VAL A 103 2.63 -9.06 4.39
N VAL A 104 1.67 -8.15 4.22
CA VAL A 104 1.81 -6.75 4.67
C VAL A 104 1.77 -6.61 6.18
N PHE A 105 0.87 -7.31 6.87
CA PHE A 105 0.66 -7.14 8.32
C PHE A 105 1.48 -8.09 9.18
N ILE A 106 2.00 -9.19 8.64
CA ILE A 106 2.79 -10.19 9.38
C ILE A 106 4.19 -10.31 8.80
N GLY A 107 4.30 -10.59 7.50
CA GLY A 107 5.59 -10.83 6.83
C GLY A 107 6.53 -9.63 6.89
N VAL A 108 6.04 -8.45 6.48
CA VAL A 108 6.82 -7.21 6.44
C VAL A 108 7.29 -6.77 7.83
N PRO A 109 6.43 -6.71 8.88
CA PRO A 109 6.90 -6.41 10.23
C PRO A 109 7.93 -7.42 10.75
N ALA A 110 7.71 -8.72 10.56
CA ALA A 110 8.63 -9.76 11.01
C ALA A 110 10.01 -9.67 10.33
N ALA A 111 10.04 -9.34 9.04
CA ALA A 111 11.29 -9.18 8.29
C ALA A 111 12.02 -7.85 8.58
N SER A 112 11.31 -6.81 9.04
CA SER A 112 11.88 -5.46 9.18
C SER A 112 13.06 -5.38 10.16
N GLY A 113 13.02 -6.11 11.27
CA GLY A 113 14.10 -6.20 12.27
C GLY A 113 15.40 -6.75 11.69
N PRO A 114 15.40 -7.99 11.15
CA PRO A 114 16.55 -8.56 10.45
C PRO A 114 17.08 -7.67 9.31
N LEU A 115 16.20 -7.11 8.47
CA LEU A 115 16.61 -6.23 7.37
C LEU A 115 17.29 -4.95 7.86
N ALA A 116 16.79 -4.33 8.94
CA ALA A 116 17.41 -3.16 9.54
C ALA A 116 18.81 -3.47 10.10
N ARG A 117 19.01 -4.65 10.71
CA ARG A 117 20.34 -5.07 11.20
C ARG A 117 21.30 -5.43 10.07
N ALA A 118 20.79 -6.04 9.00
CA ALA A 118 21.58 -6.36 7.81
C ALA A 118 21.96 -5.12 6.99
N THR A 119 21.26 -3.99 7.18
CA THR A 119 21.57 -2.73 6.50
C THR A 119 22.94 -2.20 6.95
N PRO A 120 23.90 -1.98 6.03
CA PRO A 120 25.20 -1.44 6.39
C PRO A 120 25.10 -0.06 7.07
N PRO A 121 25.87 0.21 8.15
CA PRO A 121 25.81 1.48 8.88
C PRO A 121 26.03 2.71 7.98
N ASP A 122 26.89 2.62 6.97
CA ASP A 122 27.17 3.75 6.07
C ASP A 122 25.98 4.18 5.23
N ILE A 123 25.15 3.21 4.81
CA ILE A 123 23.92 3.48 4.07
C ILE A 123 22.92 4.18 4.99
N GLU A 124 22.76 3.67 6.21
CA GLU A 124 21.87 4.27 7.21
C GLU A 124 22.31 5.69 7.59
N LYS A 125 23.63 5.92 7.78
CA LYS A 125 24.21 7.25 8.03
C LYS A 125 23.99 8.21 6.85
N ARG A 126 24.14 7.76 5.60
CA ARG A 126 23.86 8.57 4.40
C ARG A 126 22.38 8.94 4.32
N MET A 127 21.50 7.98 4.57
CA MET A 127 20.06 8.20 4.64
C MET A 127 19.74 9.25 5.71
N GLY A 128 20.27 9.08 6.92
CA GLY A 128 20.13 10.04 8.02
C GLY A 128 20.48 11.48 7.65
N ARG A 129 21.62 11.68 6.97
CA ARG A 129 22.03 13.01 6.51
C ARG A 129 21.07 13.61 5.49
N ASN A 130 20.50 12.80 4.60
CA ASN A 130 19.49 13.26 3.65
C ASN A 130 18.20 13.67 4.35
N PHE A 131 17.72 12.85 5.31
CA PHE A 131 16.56 13.18 6.13
C PHE A 131 16.78 14.45 6.95
N GLU A 132 17.94 14.59 7.61
CA GLU A 132 18.32 15.79 8.37
C GLU A 132 18.30 17.04 7.47
N GLY A 133 18.83 16.94 6.24
CA GLY A 133 18.77 18.02 5.25
C GLY A 133 17.34 18.42 4.88
N GLN A 134 16.47 17.45 4.59
CA GLN A 134 15.06 17.72 4.26
C GLN A 134 14.29 18.32 5.45
N LEU A 135 14.48 17.78 6.65
CA LEU A 135 13.84 18.27 7.87
C LEU A 135 14.30 19.67 8.23
N SER A 136 15.57 20.02 7.97
CA SER A 136 16.08 21.36 8.25
C SER A 136 15.41 22.48 7.45
N LEU A 137 14.72 22.15 6.34
CA LEU A 137 13.92 23.11 5.56
C LEU A 137 12.63 23.51 6.29
N GLY A 138 12.03 22.59 7.04
CA GLY A 138 10.80 22.81 7.82
C GLY A 138 11.06 23.15 9.29
N PHE A 139 12.09 22.56 9.88
CA PHE A 139 12.46 22.71 11.28
C PHE A 139 13.79 23.46 11.40
N ARG A 140 13.70 24.75 11.72
CA ARG A 140 14.88 25.60 11.89
C ARG A 140 15.62 25.20 13.16
N ARG A 141 16.95 25.14 13.10
CA ARG A 141 17.75 24.87 14.30
C ARG A 141 17.63 26.00 15.32
N CYS A 142 17.62 25.66 16.60
CA CYS A 142 17.67 26.65 17.68
C CYS A 142 19.07 27.29 17.77
N ASN A 143 19.13 28.62 17.88
CA ASN A 143 20.38 29.41 17.83
C ASN A 143 21.17 29.47 19.16
N GLY A 144 20.66 28.90 20.26
CA GLY A 144 21.30 28.99 21.57
C GLY A 144 22.52 28.07 21.70
N GLU A 145 23.73 28.62 21.59
CA GLU A 145 24.98 27.85 21.61
C GLU A 145 25.15 27.05 22.91
N ALA A 146 24.95 27.67 24.07
CA ALA A 146 25.08 26.98 25.36
C ALA A 146 24.12 25.78 25.48
N GLY A 147 22.88 25.92 25.00
CA GLY A 147 21.89 24.83 25.00
C GLY A 147 22.24 23.71 24.02
N GLN A 148 22.76 24.06 22.84
CA GLN A 148 23.23 23.07 21.87
C GLN A 148 24.46 22.30 22.38
N THR A 149 25.41 22.98 23.04
CA THR A 149 26.59 22.35 23.66
C THR A 149 26.19 21.41 24.81
N ALA A 150 25.21 21.83 25.61
CA ALA A 150 24.59 21.02 26.64
C ALA A 150 24.01 19.70 26.08
N LEU A 151 23.19 19.79 25.04
CA LEU A 151 22.61 18.63 24.36
C LEU A 151 23.68 17.75 23.69
N ALA A 152 24.71 18.36 23.08
CA ALA A 152 25.81 17.61 22.50
C ALA A 152 26.59 16.82 23.57
N THR A 153 26.88 17.44 24.71
CA THR A 153 27.53 16.78 25.84
C THR A 153 26.68 15.62 26.37
N PHE A 154 25.36 15.81 26.44
CA PHE A 154 24.44 14.74 26.82
C PHE A 154 24.44 13.58 25.80
N GLY A 155 24.40 13.90 24.51
CA GLY A 155 24.49 12.92 23.43
C GLY A 155 25.77 12.08 23.52
N HIS A 156 26.92 12.69 23.81
CA HIS A 156 28.17 11.96 24.03
C HIS A 156 28.09 11.00 25.22
N ARG A 157 27.49 11.41 26.34
CA ARG A 157 27.30 10.51 27.50
C ARG A 157 26.38 9.33 27.18
N LEU A 158 25.35 9.55 26.38
CA LEU A 158 24.47 8.47 25.91
C LEU A 158 25.20 7.54 24.94
N GLN A 159 26.04 8.08 24.07
CA GLN A 159 26.88 7.29 23.17
C GLN A 159 27.77 6.32 23.93
N ASP A 160 28.44 6.79 24.98
CA ASP A 160 29.35 5.96 25.78
C ASP A 160 28.62 4.81 26.49
N ALA A 161 27.32 4.94 26.71
CA ALA A 161 26.48 3.94 27.37
C ALA A 161 25.71 3.02 26.39
N ALA A 162 25.69 3.33 25.09
CA ALA A 162 24.89 2.62 24.09
C ALA A 162 25.75 1.67 23.23
N ASP A 163 25.23 0.48 22.92
CA ASP A 163 25.89 -0.45 22.01
C ASP A 163 25.46 -0.19 20.56
N THR A 164 26.02 0.86 19.96
CA THR A 164 25.61 1.32 18.63
C THR A 164 26.77 1.79 17.75
N PRO A 165 26.77 1.47 16.44
CA PRO A 165 27.78 1.94 15.49
C PRO A 165 27.53 3.38 14.99
N PHE A 166 26.51 4.05 15.52
CA PHE A 166 26.10 5.39 15.12
C PHE A 166 26.48 6.40 16.19
N ASP A 167 26.85 7.61 15.77
CA ASP A 167 27.08 8.72 16.68
C ASP A 167 25.75 9.35 17.08
N ILE A 168 25.40 9.31 18.36
CA ILE A 168 24.20 9.93 18.91
C ILE A 168 24.38 11.45 18.95
N ARG A 169 23.73 12.15 18.00
CA ARG A 169 23.80 13.61 17.85
C ARG A 169 22.47 14.24 18.22
N VAL A 170 22.39 14.80 19.42
CA VAL A 170 21.20 15.47 19.92
C VAL A 170 21.20 16.95 19.51
N ARG A 171 20.10 17.44 18.94
CA ARG A 171 19.95 18.84 18.49
C ARG A 171 18.57 19.39 18.80
N ALA A 172 18.52 20.66 19.23
CA ALA A 172 17.26 21.38 19.38
C ALA A 172 16.82 22.06 18.07
N VAL A 173 15.55 21.92 17.74
CA VAL A 173 14.90 22.52 16.56
C VAL A 173 13.62 23.26 16.96
N GLN A 174 13.24 24.26 16.17
CA GLN A 174 12.02 25.03 16.33
C GLN A 174 10.86 24.30 15.66
N ALA A 175 9.87 23.89 16.43
CA ALA A 175 8.66 23.29 15.93
C ALA A 175 7.50 23.57 16.89
N PRO A 176 6.31 23.95 16.40
CA PRO A 176 5.14 24.25 17.22
C PRO A 176 4.44 22.97 17.70
N MET A 177 5.20 22.06 18.30
CA MET A 177 4.75 20.81 18.89
C MET A 177 5.76 20.31 19.92
N ALA A 178 5.32 19.79 21.06
CA ALA A 178 6.19 19.12 22.02
C ALA A 178 6.49 17.68 21.55
N ASN A 179 7.66 17.46 20.95
CA ASN A 179 8.06 16.17 20.42
C ASN A 179 9.59 15.97 20.42
N ALA A 180 10.02 14.72 20.32
CA ALA A 180 11.40 14.34 20.00
C ALA A 180 11.36 13.16 19.03
N PHE A 181 12.36 13.08 18.14
CA PHE A 181 12.42 11.97 17.19
C PHE A 181 13.86 11.61 16.83
N ALA A 182 14.12 10.32 16.81
CA ALA A 182 15.33 9.74 16.24
C ALA A 182 15.23 9.60 14.71
N LEU A 183 16.35 9.87 14.03
CA LEU A 183 16.54 9.64 12.60
C LEU A 183 17.51 8.48 12.35
N PRO A 184 17.48 7.86 11.16
CA PRO A 184 18.48 6.87 10.79
C PRO A 184 19.89 7.44 10.96
N GLY A 185 20.84 6.63 11.43
CA GLY A 185 22.24 7.07 11.56
C GLY A 185 22.54 7.99 12.75
N GLY A 186 21.65 8.07 13.75
CA GLY A 186 21.96 8.56 15.09
C GLY A 186 21.64 10.01 15.41
N ALA A 187 21.01 10.76 14.51
CA ALA A 187 20.52 12.10 14.86
C ALA A 187 19.25 12.01 15.72
N VAL A 188 19.21 12.75 16.82
CA VAL A 188 18.04 12.92 17.67
C VAL A 188 17.66 14.39 17.67
N MET A 189 16.45 14.70 17.22
CA MET A 189 15.93 16.07 17.20
C MET A 189 14.93 16.25 18.34
N VAL A 190 15.09 17.36 19.06
CA VAL A 190 14.24 17.74 20.19
C VAL A 190 13.61 19.08 19.87
N THR A 191 12.29 19.21 20.01
CA THR A 191 11.62 20.47 19.72
C THR A 191 11.74 21.46 20.88
N ASP A 192 11.71 22.75 20.58
CA ASP A 192 11.69 23.83 21.56
C ASP A 192 10.47 23.77 22.48
N ASP A 193 9.29 23.48 21.94
CA ASP A 193 8.07 23.29 22.74
C ASP A 193 8.19 22.13 23.74
N LEU A 194 8.91 21.05 23.42
CA LEU A 194 9.18 19.96 24.37
C LEU A 194 10.10 20.41 25.50
N ILE A 195 11.13 21.19 25.16
CA ILE A 195 12.09 21.74 26.14
C ILE A 195 11.37 22.70 27.08
N ASP A 196 10.48 23.54 26.55
CA ASP A 196 9.70 24.51 27.35
C ASP A 196 8.63 23.82 28.21
N MET A 197 8.10 22.68 27.76
CA MET A 197 7.13 21.88 28.51
C MET A 197 7.75 21.08 29.65
N ALA A 198 9.01 20.65 29.51
CA ALA A 198 9.73 19.88 30.52
C ALA A 198 9.92 20.71 31.80
N LYS A 199 9.46 20.18 32.95
CA LYS A 199 9.57 20.87 34.24
C LYS A 199 10.94 20.66 34.89
N THR A 200 11.56 19.52 34.59
CA THR A 200 12.85 19.13 35.14
C THR A 200 13.83 18.70 34.05
N PRO A 201 15.15 18.83 34.26
CA PRO A 201 16.16 18.30 33.34
C PRO A 201 16.05 16.78 33.15
N ASP A 202 15.61 16.06 34.18
CA ASP A 202 15.51 14.61 34.18
C ASP A 202 14.36 14.13 33.28
N GLU A 203 13.24 14.85 33.24
CA GLU A 203 12.14 14.59 32.29
C GLU A 203 12.63 14.68 30.83
N LEU A 204 13.35 15.75 30.49
CA LEU A 204 13.91 15.93 29.15
C LEU A 204 14.95 14.85 28.83
N SER A 205 15.81 14.53 29.79
CA SER A 205 16.85 13.51 29.64
C SER A 205 16.26 12.12 29.42
N ALA A 206 15.15 11.79 30.10
CA ALA A 206 14.44 10.52 29.93
C ALA A 206 13.87 10.38 28.52
N VAL A 207 13.27 11.45 27.96
CA VAL A 207 12.75 11.43 26.59
C VAL A 207 13.88 11.27 25.57
N ILE A 208 14.98 12.02 25.71
CA ILE A 208 16.11 11.90 24.80
C ILE A 208 16.76 10.51 24.89
N ALA A 209 16.87 9.95 26.10
CA ALA A 209 17.38 8.59 26.30
C ALA A 209 16.45 7.53 25.66
N HIS A 210 15.14 7.72 25.73
CA HIS A 210 14.17 6.88 25.03
C HIS A 210 14.41 6.90 23.50
N GLU A 211 14.57 8.09 22.92
CA GLU A 211 14.87 8.24 21.49
C GLU A 211 16.25 7.64 21.12
N ALA A 212 17.25 7.77 21.98
CA ALA A 212 18.55 7.14 21.78
C ALA A 212 18.47 5.60 21.76
N ALA A 213 17.62 4.99 22.59
CA ALA A 213 17.37 3.55 22.56
C ALA A 213 16.71 3.10 21.23
N HIS A 214 15.91 3.96 20.59
CA HIS A 214 15.40 3.69 19.24
C HIS A 214 16.51 3.68 18.17
N VAL A 215 17.55 4.51 18.32
CA VAL A 215 18.74 4.49 17.46
C VAL A 215 19.50 3.17 17.64
N GLU A 216 19.79 2.80 18.89
CA GLU A 216 20.50 1.56 19.22
C GLU A 216 19.80 0.33 18.64
N ARG A 217 18.48 0.23 18.82
CA ARG A 217 17.68 -0.90 18.29
C ARG A 217 17.33 -0.77 16.80
N ARG A 218 17.81 0.28 16.13
CA ARG A 218 17.52 0.60 14.71
C ARG A 218 16.03 0.64 14.38
N HIS A 219 15.18 1.01 15.33
CA HIS A 219 13.72 1.00 15.14
C HIS A 219 13.28 1.92 13.99
N VAL A 220 14.01 3.01 13.76
CA VAL A 220 13.76 3.94 12.65
C VAL A 220 14.02 3.25 11.31
N MET A 221 15.13 2.52 11.17
CA MET A 221 15.44 1.77 9.94
C MET A 221 14.45 0.62 9.72
N GLN A 222 13.96 -0.02 10.79
CA GLN A 222 12.86 -0.98 10.68
C GLN A 222 11.59 -0.33 10.12
N ALA A 223 11.26 0.89 10.57
CA ALA A 223 10.12 1.64 10.05
C ALA A 223 10.28 1.97 8.56
N VAL A 224 11.49 2.38 8.13
CA VAL A 224 11.79 2.61 6.70
C VAL A 224 11.53 1.35 5.88
N TRP A 225 12.04 0.20 6.31
CA TRP A 225 11.80 -1.07 5.62
C TRP A 225 10.32 -1.44 5.54
N ARG A 226 9.56 -1.23 6.63
CA ARG A 226 8.10 -1.46 6.61
C ARG A 226 7.39 -0.59 5.60
N SER A 227 7.73 0.70 5.54
CA SER A 227 7.13 1.66 4.60
C SER A 227 7.51 1.39 3.14
N TRP A 228 8.76 1.01 2.88
CA TRP A 228 9.19 0.66 1.53
C TRP A 228 8.54 -0.63 1.05
N ALA A 229 8.53 -1.67 1.89
CA ALA A 229 7.92 -2.94 1.53
C ALA A 229 6.41 -2.80 1.29
N SER A 230 5.70 -2.00 2.08
CA SER A 230 4.28 -1.73 1.86
C SER A 230 4.05 -0.95 0.55
N ALA A 231 4.86 0.07 0.25
CA ALA A 231 4.78 0.80 -1.01
C ALA A 231 5.00 -0.12 -2.22
N TRP A 232 5.99 -1.00 -2.17
CA TRP A 232 6.27 -1.98 -3.23
C TRP A 232 5.11 -2.97 -3.40
N CYS A 233 4.53 -3.45 -2.29
CA CYS A 233 3.33 -4.29 -2.37
C CYS A 233 2.21 -3.57 -3.12
N TRP A 234 1.94 -2.31 -2.78
CA TRP A 234 0.95 -1.51 -3.51
C TRP A 234 1.28 -1.35 -4.99
N THR A 235 2.53 -1.05 -5.35
CA THR A 235 2.95 -0.92 -6.75
C THR A 235 2.72 -2.22 -7.53
N LEU A 236 3.06 -3.37 -6.95
CA LEU A 236 2.87 -4.68 -7.59
C LEU A 236 1.39 -5.04 -7.74
N LEU A 237 0.57 -4.73 -6.73
CA LEU A 237 -0.88 -4.95 -6.81
C LEU A 237 -1.52 -4.13 -7.93
N TRP A 238 -1.14 -2.86 -8.04
CA TRP A 238 -1.61 -1.99 -9.12
C TRP A 238 -1.15 -2.47 -10.50
N ALA A 239 0.12 -2.88 -10.61
CA ALA A 239 0.65 -3.44 -11.85
C ALA A 239 -0.09 -4.72 -12.27
N ALA A 240 -0.40 -5.62 -11.31
CA ALA A 240 -1.16 -6.83 -11.57
C ALA A 240 -2.62 -6.53 -11.97
N ALA A 241 -3.25 -5.54 -11.32
CA ALA A 241 -4.62 -5.13 -11.63
C ALA A 241 -4.77 -4.46 -13.00
N ALA A 242 -3.73 -3.75 -13.47
CA ALA A 242 -3.76 -3.07 -14.76
C ALA A 242 -3.78 -4.04 -15.96
N GLY A 243 -3.35 -5.29 -15.78
CA GLY A 243 -3.31 -6.32 -16.84
C GLY A 243 -2.25 -6.04 -17.92
N PRO A 244 -1.80 -7.07 -18.66
CA PRO A 244 -0.73 -6.93 -19.66
C PRO A 244 -1.10 -6.08 -20.90
N ASP A 245 -2.39 -5.81 -21.14
CA ASP A 245 -2.88 -4.97 -22.24
C ASP A 245 -3.05 -3.49 -21.87
N SER A 246 -2.69 -3.09 -20.64
CA SER A 246 -2.61 -1.68 -20.26
C SER A 246 -1.37 -1.04 -20.89
N ARG A 247 -1.44 -0.77 -22.20
CA ARG A 247 -0.61 0.26 -22.81
C ARG A 247 -0.91 1.57 -22.07
N PRO A 248 0.04 2.19 -21.36
CA PRO A 248 -0.22 3.48 -20.74
C PRO A 248 -0.63 4.45 -21.85
N CYS A 249 -1.85 5.01 -21.76
CA CYS A 249 -2.38 5.97 -22.72
C CYS A 249 -1.49 7.23 -22.88
N CYS A 250 -0.45 7.40 -22.07
CA CYS A 250 0.49 8.52 -22.14
C CYS A 250 1.73 8.30 -23.03
N TRP A 251 1.95 7.14 -23.68
CA TRP A 251 3.09 6.95 -24.60
C TRP A 251 2.74 7.00 -26.09
N ARG A 252 1.76 7.86 -26.46
CA ARG A 252 1.58 8.35 -27.84
C ARG A 252 1.80 9.86 -27.93
N ALA A 253 2.77 10.40 -27.19
CA ALA A 253 3.33 11.71 -27.53
C ALA A 253 4.24 11.55 -28.75
N ARG A 254 3.65 11.67 -29.94
CA ARG A 254 4.39 11.95 -31.17
C ARG A 254 4.98 13.35 -30.99
N TRP A 255 6.24 13.45 -30.62
CA TRP A 255 6.98 14.70 -30.58
C TRP A 255 6.88 15.39 -31.95
N PRO A 256 6.29 16.59 -32.06
CA PRO A 256 6.53 17.43 -33.22
C PRO A 256 7.93 18.01 -33.04
N THR A 257 8.84 17.65 -33.93
CA THR A 257 10.07 18.39 -34.17
C THR A 257 9.71 19.80 -34.64
N TYR A 258 9.85 20.78 -33.75
CA TYR A 258 10.09 22.20 -34.06
C TYR A 258 11.21 22.60 -33.08
N GLY A 259 12.44 22.89 -33.50
CA GLY A 259 12.75 23.80 -34.59
C GLY A 259 12.71 25.24 -34.07
N SER A 260 13.75 25.61 -33.33
CA SER A 260 14.28 26.99 -33.19
C SER A 260 13.31 28.15 -32.93
N ALA A 261 13.30 28.67 -31.70
CA ALA A 261 13.23 30.11 -31.46
C ALA A 261 13.74 30.51 -30.06
N ALA A 262 14.70 31.42 -30.09
CA ALA A 262 15.35 32.22 -29.05
C ALA A 262 14.61 32.50 -27.72
N ALA A 263 15.39 32.46 -26.62
CA ALA A 263 15.15 33.22 -25.40
C ALA A 263 15.28 34.74 -25.66
N PRO A 264 14.61 35.59 -24.85
CA PRO A 264 15.44 36.35 -23.90
C PRO A 264 14.80 36.67 -22.53
N ASN A 265 15.67 36.71 -21.51
CA ASN A 265 15.71 37.58 -20.32
C ASN A 265 14.42 37.99 -19.59
N ALA A 266 14.34 37.59 -18.32
CA ALA A 266 13.87 38.47 -17.24
C ALA A 266 14.69 38.21 -15.95
N ARG A 267 15.31 39.28 -15.43
CA ARG A 267 16.09 39.34 -14.19
C ARG A 267 15.18 39.42 -12.94
N PRO A 268 15.71 39.12 -11.74
CA PRO A 268 14.93 38.94 -10.52
C PRO A 268 14.58 40.27 -9.86
N THR A 269 13.36 40.42 -9.36
CA THR A 269 12.98 41.55 -8.52
C THR A 269 13.09 41.19 -7.05
N SER A 270 13.98 41.92 -6.39
CA SER A 270 14.06 42.13 -4.96
C SER A 270 12.79 42.82 -4.44
N ALA A 271 12.17 42.26 -3.42
CA ALA A 271 11.33 43.00 -2.49
C ALA A 271 11.50 42.40 -1.09
N ALA A 272 12.51 42.91 -0.38
CA ALA A 272 12.55 42.85 1.07
C ALA A 272 11.50 43.83 1.61
N SER A 273 10.73 43.41 2.61
CA SER A 273 10.63 44.11 3.90
C SER A 273 9.44 43.62 4.74
N ASN A 274 9.75 43.33 6.01
CA ASN A 274 8.90 43.45 7.19
C ASN A 274 7.74 42.44 7.38
N CYS A 275 8.00 41.40 8.18
CA CYS A 275 7.36 41.30 9.49
C CYS A 275 8.16 40.39 10.45
N TRP A 276 8.99 41.03 11.28
CA TRP A 276 9.61 40.45 12.46
C TRP A 276 8.56 40.31 13.57
N LYS A 277 8.52 39.13 14.22
CA LYS A 277 8.46 38.91 15.69
C LYS A 277 7.91 37.51 15.98
N ARG A 278 8.78 36.56 16.36
CA ARG A 278 8.60 35.65 17.50
C ARG A 278 9.79 34.70 17.72
N ALA A 279 10.16 34.62 19.00
CA ALA A 279 10.90 33.58 19.72
C ALA A 279 12.35 33.24 19.30
N ALA A 280 13.28 33.93 19.94
CA ALA A 280 14.56 33.33 20.32
C ALA A 280 14.30 32.31 21.46
N CYS A 281 14.87 31.11 21.36
CA CYS A 281 14.90 30.15 22.46
C CYS A 281 15.54 30.84 23.67
N ARG A 282 14.79 30.96 24.77
CA ARG A 282 15.29 31.59 25.99
C ARG A 282 16.38 30.70 26.60
N PRO A 283 17.54 31.25 26.98
CA PRO A 283 18.53 30.47 27.70
C PRO A 283 18.05 30.28 29.14
N ARG A 284 17.50 29.10 29.47
CA ARG A 284 17.63 28.57 30.83
C ARG A 284 18.97 27.85 30.89
N ALA A 285 19.81 28.21 31.85
CA ALA A 285 21.07 27.54 32.11
C ALA A 285 20.79 26.07 32.47
N TRP A 286 20.87 25.20 31.47
CA TRP A 286 20.77 23.76 31.65
C TRP A 286 22.13 23.26 32.16
N ARG A 287 22.16 22.74 33.38
CA ARG A 287 23.29 21.98 33.94
C ARG A 287 22.78 20.58 34.27
N PRO A 288 23.32 19.52 33.65
CA PRO A 288 22.95 18.16 34.01
C PRO A 288 23.49 17.83 35.41
N SER A 289 22.67 17.22 36.26
CA SER A 289 23.11 16.78 37.59
C SER A 289 24.18 15.69 37.43
N SER A 290 25.23 15.75 38.25
CA SER A 290 26.38 14.83 38.19
C SER A 290 26.14 13.49 38.90
N SER A 291 24.92 13.23 39.36
CA SER A 291 24.60 12.11 40.27
C SER A 291 23.64 11.06 39.68
N ALA A 292 23.17 11.23 38.45
CA ALA A 292 22.33 10.22 37.81
C ALA A 292 23.19 9.20 37.06
N SER A 293 23.31 7.99 37.61
CA SER A 293 23.73 6.83 36.80
C SER A 293 22.73 6.65 35.66
N PRO A 294 23.15 6.38 34.42
CA PRO A 294 22.20 6.11 33.34
C PRO A 294 21.29 4.96 33.76
N PRO A 295 19.95 5.07 33.61
CA PRO A 295 19.08 3.93 33.85
C PRO A 295 19.51 2.81 32.91
N ARG A 296 19.78 1.62 33.45
CA ARG A 296 20.03 0.43 32.62
C ARG A 296 18.83 0.27 31.69
N VAL A 297 19.12 0.15 30.40
CA VAL A 297 18.13 -0.19 29.37
C VAL A 297 17.39 -1.43 29.85
N MET A 298 16.09 -1.29 30.14
CA MET A 298 15.27 -2.43 30.51
C MET A 298 15.21 -3.42 29.35
N ASP A 299 15.58 -4.66 29.66
CA ASP A 299 15.46 -5.84 28.82
C ASP A 299 13.99 -6.34 28.87
N PRO A 300 13.23 -6.28 27.77
CA PRO A 300 11.90 -6.87 27.70
C PRO A 300 12.03 -8.26 27.05
N THR A 301 12.74 -9.18 27.69
CA THR A 301 12.63 -10.61 27.35
C THR A 301 11.66 -11.27 28.33
N PRO A 302 10.61 -11.95 27.84
CA PRO A 302 9.84 -12.84 28.69
C PRO A 302 10.72 -14.06 28.99
N ARG A 303 10.98 -14.32 30.28
CA ARG A 303 11.52 -15.61 30.72
C ARG A 303 10.46 -16.71 30.49
N PRO A 304 10.90 -17.95 30.25
CA PRO A 304 10.09 -19.04 29.68
C PRO A 304 8.83 -19.40 30.48
#